data_AF-A0A7Y3ENL6-F1
#
_entry.id   AF-A0A7Y3ENL6-F1
#
_cell.length_a   1.000
_cell.length_b   1.000
_cell.length_c   1.000
_cell.angle_alpha   90.00
_cell.angle_beta   90.00
_cell.angle_gamma   90.00
#
_symmetry.space_group_name_H-M   'P 1'
#
loop_
_entity.id
_entity.type
_entity.pdbx_description
1 polymer ?
#
loop_
_entity_poly.entity_id
_entity_poly.type
_entity_poly.pdbx_seq_one_letter_code
_entity_poly.pdbx_strand_id
1 'polypeptide(L)' 'MNLDISKFERCKILVVGDLMIDEYLWGSVERISPEAPVQVVSVENQEYTPGGSGNVVNNLVALGAKVIA' A
#
# COMPACT_ATOMS: atom_id res chain seq x y z
N MET A 1 11.97 17.53 19.94
CA MET A 1 12.98 17.18 18.92
C MET A 1 12.35 17.44 17.56
N ASN A 2 12.97 18.25 16.70
CA ASN A 2 12.57 18.35 15.29
C ASN A 2 13.51 17.46 14.47
N LEU A 3 12.92 16.55 13.70
CA LEU A 3 13.65 15.70 12.77
C LEU A 3 13.84 16.47 11.45
N ASP A 4 15.08 16.73 11.08
CA ASP A 4 15.41 17.34 9.78
C ASP A 4 15.42 16.27 8.69
N ILE A 5 14.34 16.21 7.91
CA ILE A 5 14.16 15.27 6.80
C ILE A 5 14.77 15.75 5.47
N SER A 6 15.21 17.01 5.38
CA SER A 6 15.78 17.58 4.13
C SER A 6 17.02 16.82 3.64
N LYS A 7 17.68 16.09 4.54
CA LYS A 7 18.86 15.27 4.22
C LYS A 7 18.55 14.11 3.27
N PHE A 8 17.31 13.63 3.22
CA PHE A 8 16.90 12.53 2.34
C PHE A 8 17.06 12.87 0.85
N GLU A 9 16.99 14.14 0.45
CA GLU A 9 17.22 14.58 -0.94
C GLU A 9 18.59 14.17 -1.52
N ARG A 10 19.56 13.92 -0.64
CA ARG A 10 20.92 13.49 -0.99
C ARG A 10 21.11 11.98 -0.94
N CYS A 11 20.15 11.24 -0.40
CA CYS A 11 20.22 9.79 -0.29
C CYS A 11 19.86 9.13 -1.63
N LYS A 12 20.73 8.23 -2.08
CA LYS A 12 20.47 7.31 -3.19
C LYS A 12 20.27 5.92 -2.62
N ILE A 13 19.11 5.33 -2.84
CA ILE A 13 18.70 4.08 -2.19
C ILE A 13 18.29 3.07 -3.27
N LEU A 14 18.87 1.87 -3.23
CA LEU A 14 18.40 0.72 -3.99
C LEU A 14 17.45 -0.09 -3.12
N VAL A 15 16.21 -0.29 -3.57
CA VAL A 15 15.24 -1.17 -2.91
C VAL A 15 15.24 -2.51 -3.65
N VAL A 16 15.48 -3.59 -2.92
CA VAL A 16 15.41 -4.96 -3.45
C VAL A 16 14.43 -5.74 -2.59
N GLY A 17 13.40 -6.30 -3.22
CA GLY A 17 12.38 -7.10 -2.56
C GLY A 17 11.14 -7.23 -3.42
N ASP A 18 10.17 -8.01 -2.93
CA ASP A 18 9.00 -8.38 -3.71
C ASP A 18 8.04 -7.21 -3.90
N LEU A 19 7.69 -6.94 -5.15
CA LEU A 19 6.66 -5.98 -5.51
C LEU A 19 5.29 -6.66 -5.46
N MET A 20 4.35 -6.01 -4.80
CA MET A 20 2.97 -6.47 -4.70
C MET A 20 2.01 -5.27 -4.77
N ILE A 21 0.74 -5.56 -4.99
CA ILE A 21 -0.34 -4.57 -4.95
C ILE A 21 -1.22 -4.96 -3.77
N ASP A 22 -1.53 -3.99 -2.93
CA ASP A 22 -2.57 -4.10 -1.93
C ASP A 22 -3.89 -3.65 -2.57
N GLU A 23 -4.88 -4.55 -2.59
CA GLU A 23 -6.23 -4.28 -3.09
C GLU A 23 -7.19 -4.12 -1.92
N TYR A 24 -7.92 -3.00 -1.91
CA TYR A 24 -8.94 -2.70 -0.93
C TYR A 24 -10.31 -2.76 -1.59
N LEU A 25 -11.17 -3.64 -1.08
CA LEU A 25 -12.55 -3.78 -1.52
C LEU A 25 -13.47 -3.11 -0.49
N TRP A 26 -14.25 -2.15 -0.93
CA TRP A 26 -15.24 -1.45 -0.12
C TRP A 26 -16.63 -1.87 -0.57
N GLY A 27 -17.49 -2.24 0.37
CA GLY A 27 -18.83 -2.71 0.04
C GLY A 27 -19.67 -2.94 1.28
N SER A 28 -20.96 -3.16 1.06
CA SER A 28 -21.94 -3.44 2.11
C SER A 28 -22.13 -4.95 2.30
N VAL A 29 -22.56 -5.34 3.51
CA VAL A 29 -22.91 -6.73 3.85
C VAL A 29 -24.35 -6.75 4.36
N GLU A 30 -25.24 -7.37 3.59
CA GLU A 30 -26.67 -7.43 3.93
C GLU A 30 -27.15 -8.85 4.23
N ARG A 31 -26.34 -9.88 3.92
CA ARG A 31 -26.74 -11.28 4.10
C ARG A 31 -25.58 -12.23 4.38
N ILE A 32 -25.93 -13.40 4.92
CA ILE A 32 -25.07 -14.57 5.03
C ILE A 32 -25.28 -15.47 3.81
N SER A 33 -24.22 -16.13 3.34
CA SER A 33 -24.30 -17.07 2.23
C SER A 33 -25.15 -18.30 2.58
N PRO A 34 -26.03 -18.78 1.68
CA PRO A 34 -26.75 -20.03 1.89
C PRO A 34 -25.85 -21.28 1.77
N GLU A 35 -24.67 -21.16 1.14
CA GLU A 35 -23.74 -22.28 0.90
C GLU A 35 -22.76 -22.52 2.05
N ALA A 36 -22.51 -21.51 2.87
CA ALA A 36 -21.60 -21.59 4.02
C ALA A 36 -21.88 -20.43 5.00
N PRO A 37 -21.57 -20.56 6.30
CA PRO A 37 -21.81 -19.53 7.31
C PRO A 37 -20.81 -18.36 7.22
N VAL A 38 -20.72 -17.71 6.06
CA VAL A 38 -19.83 -16.58 5.76
C VAL A 38 -20.61 -15.40 5.19
N GLN A 39 -20.11 -14.19 5.42
CA GLN A 39 -20.73 -12.96 4.91
C GLN A 39 -20.57 -12.86 3.38
N VAL A 40 -21.57 -12.28 2.72
CA VAL A 40 -21.48 -11.88 1.31
C VAL A 40 -21.27 -10.37 1.26
N VAL A 41 -20.12 -9.93 0.74
CA VAL A 41 -19.82 -8.52 0.49
C VAL A 41 -20.29 -8.15 -0.90
N SER A 42 -21.18 -7.17 -1.01
CA SER A 42 -21.51 -6.51 -2.29
C SER A 42 -20.49 -5.39 -2.51
N VAL A 43 -19.45 -5.67 -3.30
CA VAL A 43 -18.38 -4.69 -3.57
C VAL A 43 -18.94 -3.51 -4.36
N GLU A 44 -18.71 -2.31 -3.86
CA GLU A 44 -19.17 -1.04 -4.43
C GLU A 44 -18.00 -0.18 -4.94
N ASN A 45 -16.82 -0.31 -4.34
CA ASN A 45 -15.61 0.39 -4.74
C ASN A 45 -14.35 -0.47 -4.53
N GLN A 46 -13.31 -0.18 -5.32
CA GLN A 46 -12.03 -0.87 -5.26
C GLN A 46 -10.89 0.15 -5.35
N GLU A 47 -9.87 -0.01 -4.51
CA GLU A 47 -8.66 0.82 -4.54
C GLU A 47 -7.42 -0.06 -4.58
N TYR A 48 -6.40 0.42 -5.28
CA TYR A 48 -5.12 -0.28 -5.44
C TYR A 48 -3.99 0.60 -4.95
N THR A 49 -3.12 0.05 -4.10
CA THR A 49 -1.91 0.73 -3.66
C THR A 49 -0.68 -0.15 -3.83
N PRO A 50 0.52 0.42 -4.05
CA PRO A 50 1.75 -0.37 -4.02
C PRO A 50 1.96 -0.97 -2.62
N GLY A 51 2.05 -2.29 -2.54
CA GLY A 51 2.39 -3.04 -1.34
C GLY A 51 3.86 -3.52 -1.37
N GLY A 52 4.28 -4.21 -0.32
CA GLY A 52 5.63 -4.79 -0.23
C GLY A 52 6.74 -3.78 -0.49
N SER A 53 7.68 -4.11 -1.38
CA SER A 53 8.77 -3.20 -1.76
C SER A 53 8.27 -1.91 -2.43
N GLY A 54 7.09 -1.94 -3.07
CA GLY A 54 6.44 -0.75 -3.64
C GLY A 54 6.05 0.28 -2.56
N ASN A 55 5.55 -0.17 -1.41
CA ASN A 55 5.25 0.74 -0.30
C ASN A 55 6.53 1.37 0.28
N VAL A 56 7.63 0.61 0.33
CA VAL A 56 8.94 1.13 0.78
C VAL A 56 9.43 2.23 -0.17
N VAL A 57 9.34 2.00 -1.47
CA VAL A 57 9.66 3.01 -2.49
C VAL A 57 8.81 4.27 -2.30
N ASN A 58 7.49 4.12 -2.15
CA ASN A 58 6.57 5.25 -1.94
C ASN A 58 6.98 6.12 -0.74
N ASN A 59 7.28 5.50 0.41
CA ASN A 59 7.69 6.24 1.60
C ASN A 59 9.03 6.96 1.41
N LEU A 60 10.02 6.29 0.80
CA LEU A 60 11.33 6.89 0.55
C LEU A 60 11.26 8.07 -0.42
N VAL A 61 10.44 7.96 -1.47
CA VAL A 61 10.19 9.05 -2.42
C VAL A 61 9.45 10.21 -1.73
N ALA A 62 8.46 9.93 -0.88
CA ALA A 62 7.75 10.97 -0.12
C ALA A 62 8.67 11.74 0.84
N LEU A 63 9.73 11.10 1.34
CA LEU A 63 10.80 11.75 2.12
C LEU A 63 11.81 12.53 1.26
N GLY A 64 11.73 12.46 -0.07
CA GLY A 64 12.60 13.16 -1.01
C GLY A 64 13.82 12.35 -1.49
N ALA A 65 13.93 11.07 -1.14
CA ALA A 65 15.07 10.25 -1.58
C ALA A 65 15.07 9.95 -3.08
N LYS A 66 16.26 9.71 -3.62
CA LYS A 66 16.46 9.21 -4.98
C LYS A 66 16.46 7.69 -4.94
N VAL A 67 15.36 7.07 -5.34
CA VAL A 67 15.19 5.62 -5.24
C VAL A 67 15.43 4.95 -6.60
N ILE A 68 16.13 3.82 -6.57
CA ILE A 68 16.23 2.84 -7.66
C ILE A 68 15.55 1.58 -7.13
N ALA A 69 14.64 1.00 -7.89
CA ALA A 69 13.89 -0.20 -7.54
C ALA A 69 13.93 -1.19 -8.70
#